data_AF-A0A1B1UYB7-F1
#
_entry.id   AF-A0A1B1UYB7-F1
#
_cell.length_a   1.000
_cell.length_b   1.000
_cell.length_c   1.000
_cell.angle_alpha   90.00
_cell.angle_beta   90.00
_cell.angle_gamma   90.00
#
_symmetry.space_group_name_H-M   'P 1'
#
loop_
_entity.id
_entity.type
_entity.pdbx_description
1 polymer ?
#
loop_
_entity_poly.entity_id
_entity_poly.type
_entity_poly.pdbx_seq_one_letter_code
_entity_poly.pdbx_strand_id
1 'polypeptide(L)'
;MSLNYEDLSIKGKLVVHADRKLKFLMGPLKSYYGMNNISLIMDYAKYYKKLSVKENRILYQSRDGKNMSDSPYAIFKYLINNSKYNNFIHVWACESNEIRKYYK
;
A
#
# COMPACT_ATOMS: atom_id res chain seq x y z
N MET A 1 18.34 38.58 -14.73
CA MET A 1 17.33 38.79 -15.79
C MET A 1 16.98 37.42 -16.34
N SER A 2 15.87 36.82 -15.89
CA SER A 2 15.42 35.52 -16.42
C SER A 2 14.74 35.73 -17.77
N LEU A 3 15.17 35.02 -18.81
CA LEU A 3 14.53 35.02 -20.13
C LEU A 3 13.08 34.54 -19.99
N ASN A 4 12.10 35.32 -20.46
CA ASN A 4 10.69 34.93 -20.48
C ASN A 4 10.45 33.90 -21.60
N TYR A 5 9.52 32.97 -21.36
CA TYR A 5 9.23 31.88 -22.31
C TYR A 5 8.76 32.38 -23.68
N GLU A 6 8.06 33.51 -23.71
CA GLU A 6 7.57 34.10 -24.96
C GLU A 6 8.70 34.57 -25.88
N ASP A 7 9.81 35.01 -25.29
CA ASP A 7 11.01 35.52 -25.97
C ASP A 7 11.91 34.41 -26.54
N LEU A 8 11.57 33.14 -26.30
CA LEU A 8 12.35 32.00 -26.80
C LEU A 8 12.13 31.77 -28.30
N SER A 9 13.22 31.43 -29.00
CA SER A 9 13.15 30.89 -30.35
C SER A 9 12.34 29.59 -30.41
N ILE A 10 11.87 29.20 -31.59
CA ILE A 10 11.09 27.96 -31.78
C ILE A 10 11.86 26.73 -31.24
N LYS A 11 13.18 26.67 -31.46
CA LYS A 11 14.05 25.63 -30.89
C LYS A 11 14.06 25.68 -29.36
N GLY A 12 14.13 26.87 -28.76
CA GLY A 12 14.06 27.04 -27.30
C GLY A 12 12.72 26.58 -26.71
N LYS A 13 11.61 26.92 -27.36
CA LYS A 13 10.27 26.47 -26.96
C LYS A 13 10.13 24.94 -27.03
N LEU A 14 10.68 24.32 -28.08
CA LEU A 14 10.70 22.86 -28.23
C LEU A 14 11.49 22.17 -27.11
N VAL A 15 12.65 22.69 -26.72
CA VAL A 15 13.45 22.15 -25.61
C VAL A 15 12.66 22.21 -24.29
N VAL A 16 12.01 23.34 -23.99
CA VAL A 16 11.19 23.46 -22.77
C VAL A 16 10.02 22.48 -22.75
N HIS A 17 9.36 22.26 -23.90
CA HIS A 17 8.30 21.26 -24.00
C HIS A 17 8.83 19.83 -23.83
N ALA A 18 10.00 19.52 -24.39
CA ALA A 18 10.66 18.23 -24.21
C ALA A 18 11.02 17.99 -22.74
N ASP A 19 11.62 18.99 -22.08
CA ASP A 19 11.95 18.95 -20.65
C ASP A 19 10.72 18.76 -19.77
N ARG A 20 9.61 19.44 -20.08
CA ARG A 20 8.33 19.28 -19.37
C ARG A 20 7.78 17.87 -19.50
N LYS A 21 7.79 17.30 -20.71
CA LYS A 21 7.36 15.91 -20.95
C LYS A 21 8.27 14.93 -20.22
N LEU A 22 9.58 15.14 -20.26
CA LEU A 22 10.54 14.33 -19.52
C LEU A 22 10.29 14.40 -18.01
N LYS A 23 10.09 15.59 -17.44
CA LYS A 23 9.78 15.77 -16.01
C LYS A 23 8.44 15.14 -15.61
N PHE A 24 7.43 15.20 -16.49
CA PHE A 24 6.14 14.56 -16.26
C PHE A 24 6.26 13.03 -16.18
N LEU A 25 7.13 12.42 -16.98
CA LEU A 25 7.40 10.97 -16.95
C LEU A 25 8.31 10.58 -15.79
N MET A 26 9.36 11.36 -15.53
CA MET A 26 10.36 11.07 -14.50
C MET A 26 9.88 11.39 -13.08
N GLY A 27 8.95 12.33 -12.91
CA GLY A 27 8.40 12.71 -11.61
C GLY A 27 7.79 11.51 -10.86
N PRO A 28 6.79 10.80 -11.42
CA PRO A 28 6.20 9.61 -10.82
C PRO A 28 7.22 8.50 -10.54
N LEU A 29 8.16 8.28 -11.46
CA LEU A 29 9.22 7.28 -11.28
C LEU A 29 10.12 7.64 -10.10
N LYS A 30 10.60 8.89 -10.03
CA LYS A 30 11.42 9.39 -8.92
C LYS A 30 10.66 9.34 -7.59
N SER A 31 9.37 9.67 -7.59
CA SER A 31 8.52 9.59 -6.39
C SER A 31 8.29 8.15 -5.92
N TYR A 32 8.16 7.19 -6.83
CA TYR A 32 8.00 5.77 -6.49
C TYR A 32 9.29 5.19 -5.86
N TYR A 33 10.47 5.53 -6.41
CA TYR A 33 11.74 5.04 -5.87
C TYR A 33 12.27 5.85 -4.67
N GLY A 34 11.83 7.10 -4.49
CA GLY A 34 12.40 8.03 -3.51
C GLY A 34 11.63 8.17 -2.19
N MET A 35 10.40 7.68 -2.06
CA MET A 35 9.59 7.79 -0.83
C MET A 35 8.88 6.48 -0.50
N ASN A 36 9.26 5.86 0.63
CA ASN A 36 8.70 4.59 1.11
C ASN A 36 7.16 4.58 1.22
N ASN A 37 6.54 5.73 1.47
CA ASN A 37 5.09 5.84 1.63
C ASN A 37 4.34 5.91 0.29
N ILE A 38 4.93 6.50 -0.76
CA ILE A 38 4.28 6.64 -2.07
C ILE A 38 4.20 5.27 -2.75
N SER A 39 5.29 4.49 -2.70
CA SER A 39 5.30 3.14 -3.25
C SER A 39 4.24 2.24 -2.59
N LEU A 40 4.10 2.32 -1.26
CA LEU A 40 3.06 1.59 -0.51
C LEU A 40 1.65 1.97 -0.97
N ILE A 41 1.36 3.27 -1.12
CA ILE A 41 0.06 3.76 -1.59
C ILE A 41 -0.23 3.27 -3.01
N MET A 42 0.76 3.36 -3.91
CA MET A 42 0.63 2.92 -5.30
C MET A 42 0.42 1.41 -5.41
N ASP A 43 1.17 0.63 -4.63
CA ASP A 43 1.02 -0.82 -4.58
C ASP A 43 -0.34 -1.21 -4.02
N TYR A 44 -0.80 -0.56 -2.94
CA TYR A 44 -2.15 -0.75 -2.42
C TYR A 44 -3.23 -0.48 -3.48
N ALA A 45 -3.18 0.67 -4.15
CA ALA A 45 -4.14 1.03 -5.20
C ALA A 45 -4.13 0.02 -6.36
N LYS A 46 -2.94 -0.45 -6.77
CA LYS A 46 -2.77 -1.48 -7.79
C LYS A 46 -3.42 -2.80 -7.37
N TYR A 47 -3.21 -3.26 -6.14
CA TYR A 47 -3.79 -4.51 -5.66
C TYR A 47 -5.28 -4.40 -5.42
N TYR A 48 -5.77 -3.28 -4.88
CA TYR A 48 -7.19 -3.02 -4.68
C TYR A 48 -7.98 -3.13 -6.00
N LYS A 49 -7.42 -2.61 -7.11
CA LYS A 49 -8.07 -2.69 -8.43
C LYS A 49 -7.97 -4.08 -9.08
N LYS A 50 -6.91 -4.84 -8.81
CA LYS A 50 -6.61 -6.09 -9.52
C LYS A 50 -7.08 -7.35 -8.80
N LEU A 51 -7.19 -7.30 -7.47
CA LEU A 51 -7.50 -8.47 -6.65
C LEU A 51 -8.97 -8.43 -6.23
N SER A 52 -9.64 -9.57 -6.34
CA SER A 52 -10.98 -9.74 -5.78
C SER A 52 -10.91 -10.00 -4.27
N VAL A 53 -11.92 -9.54 -3.54
CA VAL A 53 -12.10 -9.89 -2.13
C VAL A 53 -12.33 -11.40 -2.01
N LYS A 54 -11.71 -12.02 -1.00
CA LYS A 54 -11.92 -13.43 -0.68
C LYS A 54 -12.88 -13.52 0.51
N GLU A 55 -14.15 -13.78 0.22
CA GLU A 55 -15.25 -13.77 1.20
C GLU A 55 -15.04 -14.73 2.38
N ASN A 56 -14.29 -15.81 2.19
CA ASN A 56 -14.03 -16.79 3.24
C ASN A 56 -12.80 -16.46 4.10
N ARG A 57 -12.36 -15.20 4.18
CA ARG A 57 -11.16 -14.82 4.94
C ARG A 57 -11.46 -13.67 5.89
N ILE A 58 -10.96 -13.80 7.11
CA ILE A 58 -11.10 -12.78 8.15
C ILE A 58 -9.71 -12.33 8.56
N LEU A 59 -9.45 -11.02 8.42
CA LEU A 59 -8.21 -10.38 8.86
C LEU A 59 -8.42 -9.82 10.28
N TYR A 60 -7.52 -10.18 11.20
CA TYR A 60 -7.48 -9.65 12.56
C TYR A 60 -6.21 -8.82 12.76
N GLN A 61 -6.36 -7.69 13.45
CA GLN A 61 -5.25 -6.87 13.91
C GLN A 61 -5.62 -6.24 15.26
N SER A 62 -4.66 -6.18 16.18
CA SER A 62 -4.76 -5.44 17.43
C SER A 62 -3.46 -4.68 17.67
N ARG A 63 -3.54 -3.44 18.16
CA ARG A 63 -2.39 -2.58 18.50
C ARG A 63 -1.29 -2.60 17.43
N ASP A 64 -1.68 -2.37 16.18
CA ASP A 64 -0.79 -2.37 15.01
C ASP A 64 -0.02 -3.67 14.77
N GLY A 65 -0.52 -4.80 15.29
CA GLY A 65 0.08 -6.12 15.15
C GLY A 65 1.12 -6.47 16.23
N LYS A 66 1.23 -5.67 17.30
CA LYS A 66 2.17 -5.91 18.40
C LYS A 66 1.85 -7.14 19.24
N ASN A 67 0.58 -7.54 19.32
CA ASN A 67 0.14 -8.75 20.01
C ASN A 67 -1.26 -9.19 19.56
N MET A 68 -1.60 -10.44 19.87
CA MET A 68 -2.95 -10.98 19.69
C MET A 68 -3.73 -10.75 20.99
N SER A 69 -4.44 -9.62 21.09
CA SER A 69 -5.16 -9.24 22.31
C SER A 69 -6.49 -8.54 22.03
N ASP A 70 -7.20 -8.21 23.11
CA ASP A 70 -8.42 -7.39 23.11
C ASP A 70 -9.57 -8.04 22.29
N SER A 71 -10.48 -7.20 21.82
CA SER A 71 -11.70 -7.54 21.11
C SER A 71 -11.44 -8.38 19.85
N PRO A 72 -10.43 -8.07 18.99
CA PRO A 72 -10.10 -8.92 17.85
C PRO A 72 -9.75 -10.37 18.25
N TYR A 73 -9.01 -10.54 19.35
CA TYR A 73 -8.65 -11.87 19.85
C TYR A 73 -9.83 -12.61 20.45
N ALA A 74 -10.71 -11.92 21.17
CA ALA A 74 -11.96 -12.51 21.68
C ALA A 74 -12.87 -13.01 20.55
N ILE A 75 -13.05 -12.19 19.50
CA ILE A 75 -13.83 -12.56 18.31
C ILE A 75 -13.20 -13.76 17.60
N PHE A 76 -11.88 -13.74 17.38
CA PHE A 76 -11.16 -14.86 16.79
C PHE A 76 -11.40 -16.17 17.55
N LYS A 77 -11.22 -16.17 18.88
CA LYS A 77 -11.45 -17.36 19.72
C LYS A 77 -12.89 -17.86 19.63
N TYR A 78 -13.87 -16.97 19.58
CA TYR A 78 -15.26 -17.38 19.43
C TYR A 78 -15.49 -18.06 18.07
N LEU A 79 -15.01 -17.46 16.99
CA LEU A 79 -15.25 -17.97 15.63
C LEU A 79 -14.52 -19.29 15.38
N ILE A 80 -13.25 -19.42 15.80
CA ILE A 80 -12.46 -20.62 15.51
C ILE A 80 -12.89 -21.86 16.30
N ASN A 81 -13.55 -21.68 17.45
CA ASN A 81 -14.08 -22.77 18.26
C ASN A 81 -15.53 -23.13 17.92
N ASN A 82 -16.14 -22.47 16.95
CA ASN A 82 -17.53 -22.69 16.58
C ASN A 82 -17.61 -23.28 15.16
N SER A 83 -18.07 -24.54 15.07
CA SER A 83 -18.11 -25.31 13.83
C SER A 83 -18.86 -24.63 12.69
N LYS A 84 -19.82 -23.74 13.00
CA LYS A 84 -20.55 -22.91 12.03
C LYS A 84 -19.61 -22.06 11.16
N TYR A 85 -18.44 -21.69 11.66
CA TYR A 85 -17.52 -20.76 11.00
C TYR A 85 -16.22 -21.42 10.50
N ASN A 86 -16.14 -22.76 10.51
CA ASN A 86 -14.95 -23.51 10.08
C ASN A 86 -14.57 -23.30 8.60
N ASN A 87 -15.49 -22.77 7.78
CA ASN A 87 -15.23 -22.43 6.39
C ASN A 87 -14.37 -21.17 6.22
N PHE A 88 -14.20 -20.38 7.28
CA PHE A 88 -13.37 -19.17 7.25
C PHE A 88 -11.89 -19.49 7.49
N ILE A 89 -11.03 -18.80 6.75
CA ILE A 89 -9.59 -18.78 6.97
C ILE A 89 -9.26 -17.55 7.81
N HIS A 90 -8.72 -17.79 9.00
CA HIS A 90 -8.34 -16.75 9.94
C HIS A 90 -6.90 -16.28 9.68
N VAL A 91 -6.71 -14.98 9.47
CA VAL A 91 -5.40 -14.38 9.18
C VAL A 91 -5.11 -13.29 10.22
N TRP A 92 -3.96 -13.37 10.89
CA TRP A 92 -3.51 -12.35 11.83
C TRP A 92 -2.39 -11.51 11.22
N ALA A 93 -2.55 -10.19 11.27
CA ALA A 93 -1.49 -9.24 10.97
C ALA A 93 -0.59 -9.07 12.21
N CYS A 94 0.66 -9.51 12.10
CA CYS A 94 1.66 -9.35 13.16
C CYS A 94 2.76 -8.39 12.68
N GLU A 95 3.26 -7.55 13.58
CA GLU A 95 4.35 -6.60 13.31
C GLU A 95 5.66 -7.34 13.00
N SER A 96 5.88 -8.51 13.61
CA SER A 96 7.13 -9.26 13.49
C SER A 96 6.94 -10.78 13.46
N ASN A 97 7.98 -11.48 13.01
CA ASN A 97 8.01 -12.94 12.99
C ASN A 97 8.10 -13.54 14.40
N GLU A 98 8.68 -12.83 15.35
CA GLU A 98 8.78 -13.24 16.75
C GLU A 98 7.39 -13.34 17.39
N ILE A 99 6.56 -12.31 17.19
CA ILE A 99 5.16 -12.30 17.67
C ILE A 99 4.39 -13.47 17.04
N ARG A 100 4.60 -13.74 15.75
CA ARG A 100 3.96 -14.89 15.08
C ARG A 100 4.32 -16.23 15.71
N LYS A 101 5.58 -16.42 16.14
CA LYS A 101 6.05 -17.67 16.75
C LYS A 101 5.47 -17.88 18.15
N TYR A 102 5.21 -16.81 18.90
CA TYR A 102 4.67 -16.91 20.25
C TYR A 102 3.25 -17.52 20.30
N TYR A 103 2.46 -17.33 19.24
CA TYR A 103 1.07 -17.78 19.17
C TYR A 103 0.86 -19.00 18.24
N LYS A 104 1.93 -19.66 17.81
CA LYS A 104 1.88 -20.95 17.09
C LYS A 104 1.97 -22.11 18.06
#